data_AF-A0A3A5VBF0-F1
#
_entry.id   AF-A0A3A5VBF0-F1
#
_cell.length_a   1.000
_cell.length_b   1.000
_cell.length_c   1.000
_cell.angle_alpha   90.00
_cell.angle_beta   90.00
_cell.angle_gamma   90.00
#
_symmetry.space_group_name_H-M   'P 1'
#
loop_
_entity.id
_entity.type
_entity.pdbx_description
1 polymer ?
#
loop_
_entity_poly.entity_id
_entity_poly.type
_entity_poly.pdbx_seq_one_letter_code
_entity_poly.pdbx_strand_id
1 'polypeptide(L)'
;MGLKSLVVLLCVLILVPSATAHEQETLNVILVEDEARPGNVTDSAFVEGNSIVFRMRDNTENSSMRVSIDNNQNGNFSDQSDNISTWLTRTCELDGNGSLANDSCAVSYERIFNSTSQGTYHYQIERRINDSLVDVWQYNITVHPDIHSEPGQPSIGDCFGTNCASDASDETQSDSGWDSRNTLIGVMIFASFGVVVLTFSIRKERLIRSSDSNEEE
;
A
#
# COMPACT_ATOMS: atom_id res chain seq x y z
N MET A 1 -16.60 -35.53 6.99
CA MET A 1 -17.12 -34.17 7.22
C MET A 1 -18.54 -34.11 6.68
N GLY A 2 -19.54 -33.85 7.52
CA GLY A 2 -20.94 -33.85 7.09
C GLY A 2 -21.30 -32.61 6.27
N LEU A 3 -22.36 -32.69 5.45
CA LEU A 3 -22.86 -31.59 4.61
C LEU A 3 -23.04 -30.28 5.38
N LYS A 4 -23.45 -30.34 6.66
CA LYS A 4 -23.57 -29.18 7.56
C LYS A 4 -22.23 -28.50 7.83
N SER A 5 -21.14 -29.27 7.96
CA SER A 5 -19.80 -28.75 8.18
C SER A 5 -19.23 -28.09 6.91
N LEU A 6 -19.59 -28.62 5.74
CA LEU A 6 -19.23 -28.05 4.43
C LEU A 6 -19.95 -26.70 4.20
N VAL A 7 -21.24 -26.62 4.54
CA VAL A 7 -22.04 -25.40 4.41
C VAL A 7 -21.50 -24.29 5.33
N VAL A 8 -21.16 -24.60 6.57
CA VAL A 8 -20.57 -23.63 7.51
C VAL A 8 -19.22 -23.13 7.00
N LEU A 9 -18.34 -24.03 6.52
CA LEU A 9 -17.05 -23.64 5.95
C LEU A 9 -17.21 -22.73 4.72
N LEU A 10 -18.16 -23.04 3.84
CA LEU A 10 -18.44 -22.23 2.66
C LEU A 10 -18.99 -20.85 3.05
N CYS A 11 -19.87 -20.75 4.05
CA CYS A 11 -20.35 -19.46 4.56
C CYS A 11 -19.24 -18.61 5.17
N VAL A 12 -18.27 -19.22 5.85
CA VAL A 12 -17.10 -18.50 6.41
C VAL A 12 -16.20 -17.96 5.30
N LEU A 13 -16.03 -18.70 4.20
CA LEU A 13 -15.21 -18.25 3.07
C LEU A 13 -15.84 -17.07 2.30
N ILE A 14 -17.17 -16.92 2.32
CA ILE A 14 -17.88 -15.79 1.69
C ILE A 14 -17.77 -14.51 2.53
N LEU A 15 -17.42 -14.61 3.81
CA LEU A 15 -17.21 -13.47 4.72
C LEU A 15 -15.78 -12.92 4.70
N VAL A 16 -14.91 -13.46 3.83
CA VAL A 16 -13.55 -12.92 3.67
C VAL A 16 -13.65 -11.63 2.87
N PRO A 17 -13.25 -10.47 3.43
CA PRO A 17 -13.25 -9.22 2.70
C PRO A 17 -12.34 -9.33 1.47
N SER A 18 -12.81 -8.81 0.33
CA SER A 18 -12.00 -8.66 -0.86
C SER A 18 -11.05 -7.49 -0.64
N ALA A 19 -9.79 -7.76 -0.28
CA ALA A 19 -8.75 -6.75 -0.28
C ALA A 19 -8.41 -6.39 -1.74
N THR A 20 -8.70 -5.16 -2.14
CA THR A 20 -8.16 -4.58 -3.38
C THR A 20 -6.80 -3.98 -3.05
N ALA A 21 -5.73 -4.67 -3.43
CA ALA A 21 -4.39 -4.10 -3.38
C ALA A 21 -4.16 -3.30 -4.67
N HIS A 22 -3.54 -2.12 -4.58
CA HIS A 22 -3.10 -1.38 -5.75
C HIS A 22 -2.10 -2.24 -6.54
N GLU A 23 -2.36 -2.48 -7.83
CA GLU A 23 -1.40 -3.15 -8.71
C GLU A 23 -0.30 -2.16 -9.07
N GLN A 24 0.97 -2.52 -8.86
CA GLN A 24 2.09 -1.64 -9.22
C GLN A 24 2.01 -1.24 -10.70
N GLU A 25 1.89 0.07 -10.95
CA GLU A 25 1.87 0.63 -12.29
C GLU A 25 3.20 1.28 -12.67
N THR A 26 3.54 1.22 -13.95
CA THR A 26 4.71 1.88 -14.53
C THR A 26 4.30 2.98 -15.49
N LEU A 27 4.54 4.23 -15.12
CA LEU A 27 4.28 5.40 -15.95
C LEU A 27 5.45 5.65 -16.90
N ASN A 28 5.15 5.91 -18.16
CA ASN A 28 6.15 6.12 -19.20
C ASN A 28 6.30 7.60 -19.53
N VAL A 29 7.50 8.15 -19.36
CA VAL A 29 7.86 9.49 -19.85
C VAL A 29 8.74 9.36 -21.07
N ILE A 30 8.33 9.96 -22.17
CA ILE A 30 9.05 9.94 -23.43
C ILE A 30 9.88 11.22 -23.54
N LEU A 31 11.18 11.07 -23.75
CA LEU A 31 12.10 12.19 -23.91
C LEU A 31 12.34 12.44 -25.40
N VAL A 32 11.98 13.62 -25.90
CA VAL A 32 12.12 14.04 -27.30
C VAL A 32 12.87 15.38 -27.38
N GLU A 33 13.12 15.87 -28.60
CA GLU A 33 14.04 17.01 -28.85
C GLU A 33 13.65 18.32 -28.17
N ASP A 34 12.36 18.55 -27.95
CA ASP A 34 11.79 19.81 -27.50
C ASP A 34 11.29 19.77 -26.05
N GLU A 35 10.85 18.60 -25.57
CA GLU A 35 10.27 18.44 -24.24
C GLU A 35 10.19 16.97 -23.77
N ALA A 36 9.68 16.77 -22.54
CA ALA A 36 9.30 15.46 -22.02
C ALA A 36 7.77 15.28 -22.09
N ARG A 37 7.32 14.05 -22.36
CA ARG A 37 5.90 13.73 -22.56
C ARG A 37 5.47 12.49 -21.76
N PRO A 38 4.61 12.62 -20.73
CA PRO A 38 4.22 13.89 -20.11
C PRO A 38 5.42 14.56 -19.44
N GLY A 39 5.38 15.89 -19.37
CA GLY A 39 6.37 16.67 -18.63
C GLY A 39 6.12 16.59 -17.13
N ASN A 40 4.95 17.03 -16.66
CA ASN A 40 4.58 16.92 -15.25
C ASN A 40 3.71 15.67 -15.01
N VAL A 41 4.00 14.94 -13.94
CA VAL A 41 3.21 13.78 -13.51
C VAL A 41 2.44 14.19 -12.26
N THR A 42 1.15 14.45 -12.42
CA THR A 42 0.26 14.94 -11.36
C THR A 42 -1.05 14.15 -11.28
N ASP A 43 -1.09 12.99 -11.94
CA ASP A 43 -2.27 12.13 -11.93
C ASP A 43 -2.45 11.53 -10.53
N SER A 44 -3.67 11.63 -10.00
CA SER A 44 -4.06 11.02 -8.72
C SER A 44 -3.89 9.50 -8.69
N ALA A 45 -3.87 8.84 -9.85
CA ALA A 45 -3.60 7.41 -9.94
C ALA A 45 -2.12 7.06 -9.71
N PHE A 46 -1.20 8.04 -9.79
CA PHE A 46 0.22 7.81 -9.50
C PHE A 46 0.47 7.80 -7.99
N VAL A 47 0.30 6.64 -7.39
CA VAL A 47 0.45 6.43 -5.93
C VAL A 47 1.78 5.78 -5.56
N GLU A 48 2.03 5.69 -4.25
CA GLU A 48 3.15 4.93 -3.69
C GLU A 48 3.19 3.48 -4.22
N GLY A 49 4.39 2.97 -4.45
CA GLY A 49 4.59 1.65 -5.07
C GLY A 49 4.74 1.71 -6.60
N ASN A 50 4.29 2.78 -7.26
CA ASN A 50 4.45 2.92 -8.71
C ASN A 50 5.87 3.25 -9.13
N SER A 51 6.18 2.98 -10.40
CA SER A 51 7.45 3.36 -11.01
C SER A 51 7.26 4.30 -12.19
N ILE A 52 8.29 5.09 -12.47
CA ILE A 52 8.36 5.94 -13.65
C ILE A 52 9.55 5.50 -14.51
N VAL A 53 9.32 5.37 -15.81
CA VAL A 53 10.36 5.01 -16.78
C VAL A 53 10.49 6.10 -17.82
N PHE A 54 11.61 6.79 -17.79
CA PHE A 54 12.03 7.76 -18.80
C PHE A 54 12.65 7.02 -19.97
N ARG A 55 12.18 7.28 -21.20
CA ARG A 55 12.67 6.62 -22.42
C ARG A 55 13.18 7.65 -23.41
N MET A 56 14.43 7.50 -23.80
CA MET A 56 15.04 8.36 -24.81
C MET A 56 14.50 8.03 -26.20
N ARG A 57 13.85 9.00 -26.83
CA ARG A 57 13.23 8.90 -28.16
C ARG A 57 13.51 10.12 -29.06
N ASP A 58 14.41 11.01 -28.65
CA ASP A 58 14.98 12.01 -29.54
C ASP A 58 15.68 11.32 -30.72
N ASN A 59 15.51 11.88 -31.91
CA ASN A 59 16.10 11.42 -33.17
C ASN A 59 17.30 12.27 -33.61
N THR A 60 17.60 13.34 -32.88
CA THR A 60 18.72 14.25 -33.17
C THR A 60 20.04 13.49 -33.09
N GLU A 61 20.89 13.69 -34.10
CA GLU A 61 22.21 13.06 -34.18
C GLU A 61 23.09 13.46 -32.99
N ASN A 62 23.80 12.49 -32.41
CA ASN A 62 24.64 12.66 -31.22
C ASN A 62 23.93 13.34 -30.03
N SER A 63 22.62 13.10 -29.91
CA SER A 63 21.86 13.57 -28.75
C SER A 63 21.87 12.55 -27.61
N SER A 64 22.06 13.06 -26.40
CA SER A 64 21.88 12.31 -25.16
C SER A 64 21.13 13.15 -24.14
N MET A 65 20.44 12.48 -23.22
CA MET A 65 19.70 13.14 -22.14
C MET A 65 19.97 12.50 -20.80
N ARG A 66 20.01 13.30 -19.74
CA ARG A 66 20.16 12.83 -18.36
C ARG A 66 19.03 13.35 -17.51
N VAL A 67 18.39 12.44 -16.79
CA VAL A 67 17.37 12.72 -15.79
C VAL A 67 18.01 12.77 -14.40
N SER A 68 17.72 13.82 -13.64
CA SER A 68 18.09 13.96 -12.22
C SER A 68 16.85 14.29 -11.40
N ILE A 69 16.55 13.48 -10.39
CA ILE A 69 15.41 13.67 -9.48
C ILE A 69 15.95 14.12 -8.13
N ASP A 70 15.47 15.28 -7.67
CA ASP A 70 15.74 15.82 -6.35
C ASP A 70 14.94 15.03 -5.31
N ASN A 71 15.64 14.16 -4.59
CA ASN A 71 15.00 13.26 -3.62
C ASN A 71 14.70 13.94 -2.29
N ASN A 72 15.47 14.96 -1.93
CA ASN A 72 15.39 15.63 -0.63
C ASN A 72 14.64 16.98 -0.71
N GLN A 73 14.22 17.38 -1.91
CA GLN A 73 13.41 18.56 -2.24
C GLN A 73 14.10 19.88 -1.86
N ASN A 74 15.43 19.94 -1.92
CA ASN A 74 16.21 21.13 -1.61
C ASN A 74 16.48 22.03 -2.83
N GLY A 75 16.07 21.61 -4.05
CA GLY A 75 16.28 22.31 -5.31
C GLY A 75 17.66 22.09 -5.95
N ASN A 76 18.51 21.28 -5.34
CA ASN A 76 19.75 20.78 -5.93
C ASN A 76 19.48 19.41 -6.56
N PHE A 77 20.05 19.16 -7.74
CA PHE A 77 19.84 17.93 -8.52
C PHE A 77 21.14 17.12 -8.68
N SER A 78 22.15 17.45 -7.89
CA SER A 78 23.51 16.90 -7.96
C SER A 78 24.02 16.40 -6.61
N ASP A 79 23.16 16.30 -5.60
CA ASP A 79 23.54 15.77 -4.30
C ASP A 79 23.68 14.24 -4.37
N GLN A 80 24.45 13.67 -3.45
CA GLN A 80 24.61 12.22 -3.35
C GLN A 80 23.28 11.51 -3.02
N SER A 81 22.35 12.20 -2.36
CA SER A 81 21.02 11.68 -2.07
C SER A 81 20.11 11.65 -3.29
N ASP A 82 20.45 12.39 -4.34
CA ASP A 82 19.61 12.54 -5.53
C ASP A 82 19.72 11.32 -6.43
N ASN A 83 18.70 11.15 -7.24
CA ASN A 83 18.61 10.01 -8.13
C ASN A 83 18.94 10.47 -9.55
N ILE A 84 20.17 10.19 -9.97
CA ILE A 84 20.73 10.68 -11.23
C ILE A 84 20.97 9.50 -12.16
N SER A 85 20.41 9.58 -13.36
CA SER A 85 20.60 8.58 -14.42
C SER A 85 21.96 8.72 -15.12
N THR A 86 22.37 7.66 -15.82
CA THR A 86 23.41 7.78 -16.85
C THR A 86 22.90 8.63 -18.02
N TRP A 87 23.80 9.04 -18.92
CA TRP A 87 23.40 9.68 -20.17
C TRP A 87 22.66 8.67 -21.06
N LEU A 88 21.38 8.92 -21.26
CA LEU A 88 20.52 8.11 -22.09
C LEU A 88 20.72 8.47 -23.56
N THR A 89 20.89 7.45 -24.39
CA THR A 89 20.98 7.59 -25.85
C THR A 89 19.77 6.94 -26.51
N ARG A 90 19.53 7.26 -27.79
CA ARG A 90 18.40 6.67 -28.52
C ARG A 90 18.51 5.15 -28.65
N THR A 91 19.72 4.67 -28.91
CA THR A 91 20.04 3.28 -29.18
C THR A 91 21.37 2.93 -28.56
N CYS A 92 21.49 1.67 -28.12
CA CYS A 92 22.76 1.10 -27.69
C CYS A 92 23.17 0.01 -28.68
N GLU A 93 24.45 -0.01 -29.04
CA GLU A 93 25.03 -1.05 -29.88
C GLU A 93 25.10 -2.36 -29.11
N LEU A 94 24.87 -3.47 -29.81
CA LEU A 94 25.03 -4.81 -29.27
C LEU A 94 26.32 -5.44 -29.82
N ASP A 95 26.97 -6.26 -29.01
CA ASP A 95 28.12 -7.05 -29.41
C ASP A 95 27.71 -8.29 -30.23
N GLY A 96 28.71 -9.05 -30.68
CA GLY A 96 28.48 -10.29 -31.46
C GLY A 96 27.74 -11.40 -30.69
N ASN A 97 27.57 -11.26 -29.38
CA ASN A 97 26.85 -12.21 -28.52
C ASN A 97 25.42 -11.74 -28.22
N GLY A 98 25.02 -10.55 -28.67
CA GLY A 98 23.71 -9.95 -28.38
C GLY A 98 23.64 -9.23 -27.03
N SER A 99 24.77 -9.05 -26.34
CA SER A 99 24.90 -8.20 -25.14
C SER A 99 25.16 -6.76 -25.53
N LEU A 100 25.07 -5.81 -24.61
CA LEU A 100 25.45 -4.42 -24.88
C LEU A 100 26.96 -4.34 -25.19
N ALA A 101 27.33 -3.66 -26.27
CA ALA A 101 28.74 -3.39 -26.61
C ALA A 101 29.38 -2.41 -25.61
N ASN A 102 28.56 -1.58 -24.97
CA ASN A 102 28.94 -0.67 -23.89
C ASN A 102 27.94 -0.79 -22.74
N ASP A 103 28.40 -1.32 -21.60
CA ASP A 103 27.59 -1.52 -20.39
C ASP A 103 27.05 -0.20 -19.78
N SER A 104 27.70 0.93 -20.07
CA SER A 104 27.25 2.25 -19.60
C SER A 104 26.15 2.88 -20.47
N CYS A 105 25.89 2.30 -21.64
CA CYS A 105 24.86 2.77 -22.54
C CYS A 105 23.48 2.35 -22.03
N ALA A 106 22.56 3.31 -21.91
CA ALA A 106 21.17 3.06 -21.55
C ALA A 106 20.23 3.84 -22.47
N VAL A 107 19.09 3.23 -22.82
CA VAL A 107 18.03 3.88 -23.60
C VAL A 107 16.86 4.36 -22.75
N SER A 108 16.86 3.98 -21.46
CA SER A 108 15.83 4.30 -20.51
C SER A 108 16.36 4.32 -19.08
N TYR A 109 15.63 5.00 -18.21
CA TYR A 109 15.92 5.07 -16.79
C TYR A 109 14.64 4.85 -15.99
N GLU A 110 14.68 3.96 -15.00
CA GLU A 110 13.54 3.66 -14.14
C GLU A 110 13.79 4.15 -12.71
N ARG A 111 12.77 4.75 -12.12
CA ARG A 111 12.71 5.07 -10.70
C ARG A 111 11.44 4.50 -10.09
N ILE A 112 11.61 3.65 -9.08
CA ILE A 112 10.52 3.12 -8.25
C ILE A 112 10.30 4.03 -7.05
N PHE A 113 9.06 4.41 -6.79
CA PHE A 113 8.64 5.12 -5.58
C PHE A 113 8.11 4.12 -4.57
N ASN A 114 8.76 4.01 -3.41
CA ASN A 114 8.40 3.02 -2.39
C ASN A 114 7.17 3.49 -1.58
N SER A 115 6.74 2.67 -0.62
CA SER A 115 5.62 2.96 0.31
C SER A 115 5.86 4.12 1.29
N THR A 116 6.97 4.85 1.14
CA THR A 116 7.30 6.03 1.95
C THR A 116 7.70 7.21 1.05
N SER A 117 7.38 7.10 -0.23
CA SER A 117 7.76 8.07 -1.25
C SER A 117 6.61 8.98 -1.63
N GLN A 118 5.60 9.13 -0.77
CA GLN A 118 4.62 10.20 -0.91
C GLN A 118 5.32 11.58 -0.95
N GLY A 119 4.89 12.42 -1.88
CA GLY A 119 5.36 13.79 -1.96
C GLY A 119 5.40 14.31 -3.39
N THR A 120 5.87 15.54 -3.55
CA THR A 120 6.15 16.11 -4.87
C THR A 120 7.66 16.21 -5.05
N TYR A 121 8.18 15.50 -6.04
CA TYR A 121 9.59 15.50 -6.40
C TYR A 121 9.79 16.40 -7.60
N HIS A 122 10.76 17.29 -7.51
CA HIS A 122 11.24 18.02 -8.68
C HIS A 122 12.24 17.14 -9.42
N TYR A 123 12.24 17.24 -10.75
CA TYR A 123 13.28 16.62 -11.55
C TYR A 123 13.66 17.50 -12.73
N GLN A 124 14.90 17.35 -13.18
CA GLN A 124 15.41 18.02 -14.35
C GLN A 124 15.86 17.03 -15.41
N ILE A 125 15.76 17.46 -16.66
CA ILE A 125 16.28 16.75 -17.82
C ILE A 125 17.29 17.66 -18.49
N GLU A 126 18.55 17.22 -18.51
CA GLU A 126 19.63 17.86 -19.24
C GLU A 126 19.78 17.20 -20.60
N ARG A 127 19.85 17.99 -21.67
CA ARG A 127 20.05 17.49 -23.03
C ARG A 127 21.38 17.97 -23.59
N ARG A 128 22.14 17.04 -24.17
CA ARG A 128 23.38 17.31 -24.87
C ARG A 128 23.27 16.98 -26.35
N ILE A 129 23.97 17.77 -27.17
CA ILE A 129 24.25 17.47 -28.56
C ILE A 129 25.76 17.62 -28.74
N ASN A 130 26.43 16.60 -29.28
CA ASN A 130 27.89 16.59 -29.44
C ASN A 130 28.61 16.95 -28.11
N ASP A 131 28.18 16.32 -27.01
CA ASP A 131 28.65 16.54 -25.63
C ASP A 131 28.49 17.95 -25.06
N SER A 132 27.91 18.88 -25.81
CA SER A 132 27.61 20.23 -25.33
C SER A 132 26.20 20.29 -24.77
N LEU A 133 26.02 20.84 -23.57
CA LEU A 133 24.71 21.06 -22.97
C LEU A 133 23.94 22.11 -23.78
N VAL A 134 22.76 21.76 -24.28
CA VAL A 134 21.93 22.64 -25.11
C VAL A 134 20.69 23.08 -24.35
N ASP A 135 19.99 22.14 -23.73
CA ASP A 135 18.70 22.39 -23.07
C ASP A 135 18.68 21.81 -21.66
N VAL A 136 17.93 22.47 -20.77
CA VAL A 136 17.59 21.98 -19.43
C VAL A 136 16.11 22.24 -19.18
N TRP A 137 15.36 21.18 -18.93
CA TRP A 137 13.93 21.26 -18.60
C TRP A 137 13.70 20.83 -17.16
N GLN A 138 12.73 21.45 -16.50
CA GLN A 138 12.36 21.15 -15.12
C GLN A 138 10.87 20.82 -15.03
N TYR A 139 10.56 19.77 -14.27
CA TYR A 139 9.23 19.23 -14.11
C TYR A 139 9.03 18.73 -12.67
N ASN A 140 7.83 18.23 -12.39
CA ASN A 140 7.51 17.60 -11.11
C ASN A 140 6.80 16.25 -11.27
N ILE A 141 6.93 15.42 -10.24
CA ILE A 141 6.24 14.16 -10.05
C ILE A 141 5.56 14.21 -8.69
N THR A 142 4.24 14.15 -8.67
CA THR A 142 3.46 14.03 -7.45
C THR A 142 3.09 12.57 -7.23
N VAL A 143 3.55 12.01 -6.10
CA VAL A 143 3.23 10.67 -5.64
C VAL A 143 2.17 10.78 -4.55
N HIS A 144 1.00 10.21 -4.83
CA HIS A 144 -0.14 10.20 -3.93
C HIS A 144 -0.06 9.03 -2.93
N PRO A 145 -0.67 9.14 -1.73
CA PRO A 145 -0.78 8.00 -0.84
C PRO A 145 -1.60 6.90 -1.48
N ASP A 146 -1.18 5.65 -1.30
CA ASP A 146 -2.01 4.50 -1.62
C ASP A 146 -3.05 4.29 -0.50
N ILE A 147 -4.24 4.88 -0.66
CA ILE A 147 -5.35 4.75 0.29
C ILE A 147 -6.36 3.70 -0.17
N HIS A 148 -6.47 2.61 0.59
CA HIS A 148 -7.54 1.63 0.40
C HIS A 148 -8.70 1.96 1.33
N SER A 149 -9.66 2.75 0.84
CA SER A 149 -10.93 3.01 1.56
C SER A 149 -12.02 2.15 0.94
N GLU A 150 -12.52 1.16 1.68
CA GLU A 150 -13.65 0.35 1.24
C GLU A 150 -14.95 1.17 1.37
N PRO A 151 -15.72 1.40 0.29
CA PRO A 151 -16.97 2.13 0.37
C PRO A 151 -17.97 1.37 1.25
N GLY A 152 -18.37 1.99 2.36
CA GLY A 152 -19.27 1.38 3.34
C GLY A 152 -18.58 0.74 4.54
N GLN A 153 -17.24 0.83 4.64
CA GLN A 153 -16.53 0.50 5.87
C GLN A 153 -16.59 1.69 6.84
N PRO A 154 -17.31 1.57 7.96
CA PRO A 154 -17.25 2.52 9.07
C PRO A 154 -15.82 2.79 9.55
N SER A 155 -15.56 4.05 9.89
CA SER A 155 -14.31 4.48 10.51
C SER A 155 -14.09 3.78 11.85
N ILE A 156 -12.83 3.69 12.28
CA ILE A 156 -12.51 3.22 13.63
C ILE A 156 -13.12 4.23 14.62
N GLY A 157 -14.19 3.81 15.31
CA GLY A 157 -14.97 4.66 16.21
C GLY A 157 -16.42 4.88 15.78
N ASP A 158 -16.78 4.47 14.57
CA ASP A 158 -18.18 4.50 14.14
C ASP A 158 -19.02 3.55 14.99
N CYS A 159 -20.14 4.08 15.46
CA CYS A 159 -21.07 3.34 16.28
C CYS A 159 -21.85 2.35 15.40
N PHE A 160 -21.71 1.05 15.71
CA PHE A 160 -22.47 -0.01 15.06
C PHE A 160 -23.68 -0.38 15.94
N GLY A 161 -24.84 0.23 15.67
CA GLY A 161 -26.09 -0.07 16.36
C GLY A 161 -27.15 1.02 16.19
N THR A 162 -28.35 0.84 16.76
CA THR A 162 -29.46 1.80 16.70
C THR A 162 -29.38 2.93 17.73
N ASN A 163 -28.22 3.15 18.36
CA ASN A 163 -28.03 4.17 19.41
C ASN A 163 -26.82 5.07 19.18
N CYS A 164 -26.59 5.45 17.93
CA CYS A 164 -25.55 6.41 17.60
C CYS A 164 -26.12 7.80 17.78
N ALA A 165 -25.63 8.53 18.79
CA ALA A 165 -25.99 9.92 19.00
C ALA A 165 -25.64 10.70 17.74
N SER A 166 -26.66 11.19 17.05
CA SER A 166 -26.46 12.14 15.97
C SER A 166 -26.10 13.45 16.65
N ASP A 167 -24.91 13.98 16.41
CA ASP A 167 -24.57 15.34 16.83
C ASP A 167 -25.41 16.34 16.03
N ALA A 168 -26.67 16.50 16.44
CA ALA A 168 -27.36 17.77 16.39
C ALA A 168 -27.28 18.32 17.81
N SER A 169 -26.53 19.40 17.93
CA SER A 169 -26.46 20.26 19.10
C SER A 169 -27.84 20.45 19.75
N ASP A 170 -28.07 19.81 20.89
CA ASP A 170 -28.82 20.42 21.96
C ASP A 170 -28.48 19.71 23.28
N GLU A 171 -27.98 20.50 24.22
CA GLU A 171 -27.77 20.06 25.58
C GLU A 171 -29.12 19.79 26.24
N THR A 172 -29.35 18.56 26.69
CA THR A 172 -30.05 18.35 27.97
C THR A 172 -29.55 17.06 28.60
N GLN A 173 -28.90 17.22 29.75
CA GLN A 173 -28.54 16.16 30.68
C GLN A 173 -29.76 15.31 31.03
N SER A 174 -29.64 13.99 30.86
CA SER A 174 -30.22 13.04 31.79
C SER A 174 -29.22 11.92 32.02
N ASP A 175 -28.43 12.11 33.08
CA ASP A 175 -27.54 11.11 33.62
C ASP A 175 -28.34 9.87 34.06
N SER A 176 -28.15 8.76 33.35
CA SER A 176 -28.26 7.44 33.95
C SER A 176 -27.15 6.57 33.38
N GLY A 177 -25.91 6.94 33.71
CA GLY A 177 -24.73 6.11 33.47
C GLY A 177 -24.84 4.82 34.28
N TRP A 178 -25.23 3.73 33.62
CA TRP A 178 -24.95 2.41 34.16
C TRP A 178 -23.44 2.21 34.02
N ASP A 179 -22.73 2.35 35.14
CA ASP A 179 -21.28 2.26 35.25
C ASP A 179 -20.76 1.04 34.47
N SER A 180 -20.09 1.30 33.34
CA SER A 180 -19.53 0.28 32.44
C SER A 180 -18.64 -0.70 33.19
N ARG A 181 -18.05 -0.26 34.31
CA ARG A 181 -17.25 -1.11 35.20
C ARG A 181 -18.10 -2.16 35.93
N ASN A 182 -19.31 -1.81 36.37
CA ASN A 182 -20.22 -2.74 37.01
C ASN A 182 -20.79 -3.76 36.03
N THR A 183 -21.04 -3.36 34.77
CA THR A 183 -21.42 -4.28 33.69
C THR A 183 -20.30 -5.27 33.37
N LEU A 184 -19.06 -4.78 33.29
CA LEU A 184 -17.89 -5.60 32.99
C LEU A 184 -17.58 -6.60 34.12
N ILE A 185 -17.74 -6.17 35.38
CA ILE A 185 -17.67 -7.06 36.55
C ILE A 185 -18.79 -8.12 36.49
N GLY A 186 -20.01 -7.74 36.10
CA GLY A 186 -21.12 -8.68 35.92
C GLY A 186 -20.79 -9.78 34.91
N VAL A 187 -20.30 -9.41 33.72
CA VAL A 187 -19.94 -10.37 32.66
C VAL A 187 -18.82 -11.32 33.12
N MET A 188 -17.81 -10.81 33.83
CA MET A 188 -16.70 -11.62 34.36
C MET A 188 -17.20 -12.68 35.36
N ILE A 189 -18.15 -12.31 36.24
CA ILE A 189 -18.75 -13.23 37.19
C ILE A 189 -19.54 -14.32 36.45
N PHE A 190 -20.38 -13.96 35.49
CA PHE A 190 -21.16 -14.94 34.71
C PHE A 190 -20.28 -15.92 33.94
N ALA A 191 -19.21 -15.44 33.30
CA ALA A 191 -18.26 -16.30 32.58
C ALA A 191 -17.57 -17.30 33.51
N SER A 192 -17.15 -16.85 34.71
CA SER A 192 -16.52 -17.73 35.70
C SER A 192 -17.47 -18.83 36.20
N PHE A 193 -18.76 -18.52 36.36
CA PHE A 193 -19.77 -19.48 36.78
C PHE A 193 -19.96 -20.59 35.74
N GLY A 194 -19.93 -20.25 34.45
CA GLY A 194 -20.00 -21.22 33.36
C GLY A 194 -18.86 -22.23 33.39
N VAL A 195 -17.63 -21.78 33.66
CA VAL A 195 -16.46 -22.66 33.78
C VAL A 195 -16.61 -23.62 34.96
N VAL A 196 -17.07 -23.13 36.11
CA VAL A 196 -17.28 -23.98 37.30
C VAL A 196 -18.31 -25.07 37.03
N VAL A 197 -19.44 -24.74 36.40
CA VAL A 197 -20.48 -25.72 36.05
C VAL A 197 -19.94 -26.79 35.10
N LEU A 198 -19.16 -26.40 34.09
CA LEU A 198 -18.51 -27.34 33.17
C LEU A 198 -17.55 -28.28 33.91
N THR A 199 -16.72 -27.75 34.82
CA THR A 199 -15.81 -28.61 35.61
C THR A 199 -16.55 -29.59 36.51
N PHE A 200 -17.68 -29.19 37.10
CA PHE A 200 -18.54 -30.09 37.88
C PHE A 200 -19.19 -31.18 37.02
N SER A 201 -19.67 -30.85 35.82
CA SER A 201 -20.24 -31.84 34.88
C SER A 201 -19.19 -32.89 34.51
N ILE A 202 -17.96 -32.47 34.20
CA ILE A 202 -16.86 -33.37 33.87
C ILE A 202 -16.49 -34.28 35.06
N ARG A 203 -16.47 -33.73 36.28
CA ARG A 203 -16.21 -34.54 37.49
C ARG A 203 -17.32 -35.55 37.77
N LYS A 204 -18.59 -35.16 37.58
CA LYS A 204 -19.75 -36.05 37.75
C LYS A 204 -19.69 -37.21 36.75
N GLU A 205 -19.39 -36.94 35.48
CA GLU A 205 -19.24 -37.99 34.47
C GLU A 205 -18.10 -38.97 34.81
N ARG A 206 -16.97 -38.47 35.33
CA ARG A 206 -15.86 -39.34 35.78
C ARG A 206 -16.21 -40.21 36.97
N LEU A 207 -17.00 -39.69 37.91
CA LEU A 207 -17.45 -40.46 39.09
C LEU A 207 -18.46 -41.55 38.72
N ILE A 208 -19.40 -41.26 37.82
CA ILE A 208 -20.35 -42.25 37.32
C ILE A 208 -19.60 -43.37 36.58
N ARG A 209 -18.65 -43.01 35.71
CA ARG A 209 -17.83 -44.00 34.99
C ARG A 209 -16.95 -44.86 35.91
N SER A 210 -16.51 -44.33 37.05
CA SER A 210 -15.76 -45.07 38.06
C SER A 210 -16.64 -45.95 38.95
N SER A 211 -17.94 -45.63 39.06
CA SER A 211 -18.92 -46.43 39.80
C SER A 211 -19.31 -47.67 39.01
N ASP A 212 -19.61 -47.52 37.71
CA ASP A 212 -19.92 -48.65 36.82
C ASP A 212 -18.76 -49.66 36.75
N SER A 213 -17.50 -49.19 36.79
CA SER A 213 -16.33 -50.08 36.77
C SER A 213 -16.11 -50.87 38.07
N ASN A 214 -16.76 -50.48 39.18
CA ASN A 214 -16.63 -51.16 40.47
C ASN A 214 -17.83 -52.10 40.76
N GLU A 215 -18.87 -52.10 39.93
CA GLU A 215 -20.02 -53.02 40.02
C GLU A 215 -19.88 -54.26 39.12
N GLU A 216 -18.82 -54.35 38.31
CA GLU A 216 -18.53 -55.49 37.42
C GLU A 216 -17.42 -56.44 37.95
N GLU A 217 -17.03 -56.37 39.24
CA GLU A 217 -16.12 -57.34 39.89
C GLU A 217 -16.84 -58.21 40.94
#